data_AF-A0A2Z6UR74-F1
#
_entry.id   AF-A0A2Z6UR74-F1
#
_cell.length_a   1.000
_cell.length_b   1.000
_cell.length_c   1.000
_cell.angle_alpha   90.00
_cell.angle_beta   90.00
_cell.angle_gamma   90.00
#
_symmetry.space_group_name_H-M   'P 1'
#
loop_
_entity.id
_entity.type
_entity.pdbx_description
1 polymer ?
#
loop_
_entity_poly.entity_id
_entity_poly.type
_entity_poly.pdbx_seq_one_letter_code
_entity_poly.pdbx_strand_id
1 'polypeptide(L)' 'MSQKKQKRRFIAGAKCPSCKSLDTLMLYFENNVEKMNCVHCGYNESQTDEEVEQATRANENVIGLFKPE' A
#
# COMPACT_ATOMS: atom_id res chain seq x y z
N MET A 1 8.76 -9.16 27.21
CA MET A 1 8.80 -9.46 25.76
C MET A 1 7.41 -9.20 25.17
N SER A 2 7.09 -7.94 24.82
CA SER A 2 5.73 -7.57 24.39
C SER A 2 5.57 -7.89 22.90
N GLN A 3 4.86 -8.97 22.59
CA GLN A 3 4.55 -9.35 21.21
C GLN A 3 3.72 -8.22 20.57
N LYS A 4 4.31 -7.44 19.67
CA LYS A 4 3.60 -6.47 18.83
C LYS A 4 2.62 -7.25 17.94
N LYS A 5 1.41 -7.51 18.46
CA LYS A 5 0.26 -7.92 17.63
C LYS A 5 0.18 -6.90 16.50
N GLN A 6 0.30 -7.38 15.26
CA GLN A 6 0.06 -6.59 14.06
C GLN A 6 -1.39 -6.07 14.16
N LYS A 7 -1.55 -4.82 14.59
CA LYS A 7 -2.85 -4.23 14.88
C LYS A 7 -3.40 -3.65 13.58
N ARG A 8 -4.52 -4.20 13.12
CA ARG A 8 -5.38 -3.53 12.14
C ARG A 8 -6.14 -2.42 12.86
N ARG A 9 -6.21 -1.23 12.27
CA ARG A 9 -6.83 -0.02 12.86
C ARG A 9 -7.78 0.60 11.84
N PHE A 10 -8.91 1.12 12.30
CA PHE A 10 -9.77 1.98 11.47
C PHE A 10 -9.39 3.44 11.69
N ILE A 11 -9.43 4.24 10.62
CA ILE A 11 -9.12 5.67 10.69
C ILE A 11 -10.42 6.44 10.89
N ALA A 12 -10.68 6.84 12.14
CA ALA A 12 -11.83 7.65 12.48
C ALA A 12 -11.68 9.08 11.91
N GLY A 13 -12.75 9.62 11.33
CA GLY A 13 -12.81 10.93 10.68
C GLY A 13 -12.26 10.97 9.26
N ALA A 14 -11.71 9.86 8.74
CA ALA A 14 -11.17 9.83 7.39
C ALA A 14 -12.27 9.55 6.36
N LYS A 15 -12.30 10.38 5.31
CA LYS A 15 -13.14 10.16 4.13
C LYS A 15 -12.35 9.40 3.09
N CYS A 16 -12.91 8.31 2.59
CA CYS A 16 -12.32 7.63 1.44
C CYS A 16 -12.25 8.57 0.22
N PRO A 17 -11.10 8.72 -0.47
CA PRO A 17 -11.00 9.57 -1.65
C PRO A 17 -11.81 9.03 -2.84
N SER A 18 -12.01 7.72 -2.92
CA SER A 18 -12.76 7.07 -4.01
C SER A 18 -14.27 7.21 -3.85
N CYS A 19 -14.83 6.85 -2.69
CA CYS A 19 -16.28 6.81 -2.48
C CYS A 19 -16.83 7.88 -1.51
N LYS A 20 -15.96 8.69 -0.89
CA LYS A 20 -16.29 9.75 0.09
C LYS A 20 -16.95 9.28 1.39
N SER A 21 -17.00 7.97 1.62
CA SER A 21 -17.54 7.39 2.86
C SER A 21 -16.62 7.69 4.05
N LEU A 22 -17.22 8.11 5.16
CA LEU A 22 -16.56 8.40 6.44
C LEU A 22 -16.30 7.10 7.22
N ASP A 23 -15.18 7.03 7.93
CA ASP A 23 -14.83 5.93 8.85
C ASP A 23 -14.71 4.55 8.18
N THR A 24 -14.46 4.53 6.86
CA THR A 24 -14.39 3.29 6.07
C THR A 24 -12.96 2.84 5.76
N LEU A 25 -11.95 3.64 6.10
CA LEU A 25 -10.54 3.33 5.83
C LEU A 25 -9.96 2.49 6.97
N MET A 26 -9.43 1.33 6.61
CA MET A 26 -8.74 0.37 7.46
C MET A 26 -7.26 0.36 7.13
N LEU A 27 -6.42 0.53 8.14
CA LEU A 27 -4.97 0.52 8.03
C LEU A 27 -4.44 -0.76 8.69
N TYR A 28 -3.60 -1.50 7.98
CA TYR A 28 -3.06 -2.78 8.41
C TYR A 28 -1.63 -2.95 7.93
N PHE A 29 -0.86 -3.73 8.68
CA PHE A 29 0.47 -4.12 8.30
C PHE A 29 0.43 -5.51 7.68
N GLU A 30 1.03 -5.66 6.50
CA GLU A 30 1.23 -6.92 5.82
C GLU A 30 2.70 -7.00 5.41
N ASN A 31 3.42 -8.03 5.85
CA ASN A 31 4.84 -8.23 5.51
C ASN A 31 5.75 -7.04 5.88
N ASN A 32 5.48 -6.35 6.99
CA ASN A 32 6.13 -5.09 7.41
C ASN A 32 5.84 -3.88 6.51
N VAL A 33 4.86 -3.98 5.61
CA VAL A 33 4.37 -2.89 4.77
C VAL A 33 3.09 -2.35 5.35
N GLU A 34 3.01 -1.03 5.52
CA GLU A 34 1.76 -0.35 5.85
C GLU A 34 0.85 -0.29 4.62
N LYS A 35 -0.36 -0.81 4.76
CA LYS A 35 -1.39 -0.79 3.72
C LYS A 35 -2.67 -0.18 4.28
N MET A 36 -3.34 0.60 3.45
CA MET A 36 -4.66 1.16 3.70
C MET A 36 -5.68 0.49 2.77
N ASN A 37 -6.86 0.18 3.26
CA ASN A 37 -7.97 -0.36 2.48
C ASN A 37 -9.32 0.22 2.93
N CYS A 38 -10.15 0.65 1.98
CA CYS A 38 -11.53 1.04 2.20
C CYS A 38 -12.44 -0.18 2.14
N VAL A 39 -13.16 -0.47 3.23
CA VAL A 39 -14.10 -1.60 3.30
C VAL A 39 -15.39 -1.37 2.51
N HIS A 40 -15.65 -0.14 2.06
CA HIS A 40 -16.90 0.23 1.39
C HIS A 40 -16.82 0.10 -0.14
N CYS A 41 -15.75 0.61 -0.74
CA CYS A 41 -15.54 0.55 -2.20
C CYS A 41 -14.39 -0.39 -2.62
N GLY A 42 -13.63 -0.93 -1.66
CA GLY A 42 -12.47 -1.79 -1.95
C GLY A 42 -11.19 -1.03 -2.31
N TYR A 43 -11.18 0.30 -2.27
CA TYR A 43 -9.97 1.12 -2.52
C TYR A 43 -8.80 0.64 -1.64
N ASN A 44 -7.64 0.39 -2.22
CA ASN A 44 -6.44 0.03 -1.49
C ASN A 44 -5.28 0.96 -1.86
N GLU A 45 -4.52 1.37 -0.86
CA GLU A 45 -3.25 2.08 -1.05
C GLU A 45 -2.18 1.33 -0.27
N SER A 46 -1.04 1.13 -0.90
CA SER A 46 0.12 0.52 -0.27
C SER A 46 1.21 1.57 -0.26
N GLN A 47 1.76 1.91 0.91
CA GLN A 47 2.81 2.91 1.00
C GLN A 47 4.13 2.44 0.31
N THR A 48 4.24 1.14 0.02
CA THR A 48 5.35 0.58 -0.79
C THR A 48 5.33 0.96 -2.25
N ASP A 49 4.20 1.39 -2.83
CA ASP A 49 4.18 1.70 -4.26
C ASP A 49 5.14 2.86 -4.58
N GLU A 50 5.24 3.84 -3.67
CA GLU A 50 6.19 4.95 -3.80
C GLU A 50 7.66 4.50 -3.63
N GLU A 51 7.98 3.58 -2.71
CA GLU A 51 9.35 3.07 -2.54
C GLU A 51 9.77 2.12 -3.66
N VAL A 52 8.85 1.29 -4.18
CA VAL A 52 9.14 0.33 -5.26
C VAL A 52 9.25 1.06 -6.60
N GLU A 53 8.41 2.05 -6.90
CA GLU A 53 8.57 2.87 -8.10
C GLU A 53 9.90 3.64 -8.10
N GLN A 54 10.32 4.18 -6.95
CA GLN A 54 11.62 4.86 -6.83
C GLN A 54 12.78 3.89 -6.97
N ALA A 55 12.67 2.66 -6.46
CA ALA A 55 13.70 1.63 -6.63
C ALA A 55 13.80 1.10 -8.08
N THR A 56 12.67 0.98 -8.80
CA THR A 56 12.69 0.63 -10.23
C THR A 56 13.27 1.74 -11.09
N ARG A 57 13.02 3.01 -10.78
CA ARG A 57 13.57 4.15 -11.54
C ARG A 57 15.04 4.46 -11.20
N ALA A 58 15.51 4.10 -10.00
CA ALA A 58 16.91 4.25 -9.60
C ALA A 58 17.83 3.13 -10.12
N ASN A 59 17.27 2.04 -10.66
CA ASN A 59 18.02 0.90 -11.21
C ASN A 59 17.77 0.68 -12.71
N GLU A 60 17.33 1.71 -13.46
CA GLU A 60 17.27 1.69 -14.93
C GLU A 60 18.67 1.85 -15.59
N ASN A 61 19.69 1.23 -15.01
CA ASN A 61 20.95 0.97 -15.71
C ASN A 61 21.22 -0.54 -15.72
N VAL A 62 20.89 -1.14 -16.87
CA VAL A 62 21.34 -2.44 -17.40
C VAL A 62 20.55 -3.67 -16.91
N ILE A 63 19.83 -4.34 -17.83
CA ILE A 63 20.09 -5.71 -18.34
C ILE A 63 19.03 -6.06 -19.41
N GLY A 64 19.47 -6.08 -20.68
CA GLY A 64 19.09 -7.09 -21.69
C GLY A 64 17.66 -7.14 -22.24
N LEU A 65 17.32 -6.27 -23.19
CA LEU A 65 16.19 -6.48 -24.11
C LEU A 65 16.58 -7.55 -25.16
N PHE A 66 16.42 -8.84 -24.84
CA PHE A 66 16.53 -9.93 -25.83
C PHE A 66 15.16 -10.15 -26.49
N LYS A 67 14.98 -9.61 -27.70
CA LYS A 67 13.89 -9.98 -28.60
C LYS A 67 14.38 -11.12 -29.51
N PRO A 68 13.83 -12.34 -29.41
CA PRO A 68 14.06 -13.36 -30.43
C PRO A 68 13.14 -13.10 -31.64
N GLU A 69 13.71 -13.10 -32.85
CA GLU A 69 12.99 -13.46 -34.08
C GLU A 69 12.81 -14.98 -34.16
#